data_AF-A0A915XZ50-F1
#
_entry.id   AF-A0A915XZ50-F1
#
_cell.length_a   1.000
_cell.length_b   1.000
_cell.length_c   1.000
_cell.angle_alpha   90.00
_cell.angle_beta   90.00
_cell.angle_gamma   90.00
#
_symmetry.space_group_name_H-M   'P 1'
#
loop_
_entity.id
_entity.type
_entity.pdbx_description
1 polymer ?
#
loop_
_entity_poly.entity_id
_entity_poly.type
_entity_poly.pdbx_seq_one_letter_code
_entity_poly.pdbx_strand_id
1 'polypeptide(L)'
;MDLAELRAKLDRLNEQIVGRFKDRSWFVLNEAVYTPGAIPIEGRPGISLMEWSLEGLERYHASLGRFDVPDQHPLMPEVIEPSPVRRRLDLPRLPAIAPPPREQLIRFYVSILPRLCRPGDDPHYYGETAYADADLLARINERIYLGAFIAHSKLERDPAVLQLVGRPDALRAALRDLQREARVVARARDAAQRYALSADLMAEVFRWMIEQTLDLEVCFLQQVAALQSRS
;
A
#
# COMPACT_ATOMS: atom_id res chain seq x y z
N MET A 1 6.73 18.72 0.99
CA MET A 1 7.59 17.65 0.46
C MET A 1 7.63 17.82 -1.04
N ASP A 2 8.82 18.00 -1.61
CA ASP A 2 8.98 18.15 -3.06
C ASP A 2 8.71 16.81 -3.76
N LEU A 3 8.13 16.83 -4.97
CA LEU A 3 7.97 15.67 -5.85
C LEU A 3 9.25 14.82 -5.97
N ALA A 4 10.45 15.42 -5.96
CA ALA A 4 11.71 14.66 -6.00
C ALA A 4 11.90 13.78 -4.76
N GLU A 5 11.64 14.32 -3.57
CA GLU A 5 11.70 13.59 -2.29
C GLU A 5 10.65 12.47 -2.25
N LEU A 6 9.42 12.77 -2.68
CA LEU A 6 8.35 11.78 -2.78
C LEU A 6 8.71 10.64 -3.74
N ARG A 7 9.32 10.97 -4.88
CA ARG A 7 9.79 9.97 -5.86
C ARG A 7 10.91 9.10 -5.29
N ALA A 8 11.85 9.68 -4.54
CA ALA A 8 12.89 8.91 -3.85
C ALA A 8 12.29 7.98 -2.78
N LYS A 9 11.30 8.46 -2.01
CA LYS A 9 10.57 7.64 -1.03
C LYS A 9 9.84 6.47 -1.71
N LEU A 10 9.16 6.72 -2.82
CA LEU A 10 8.50 5.69 -3.63
C LEU A 10 9.52 4.65 -4.15
N ASP A 11 10.65 5.09 -4.69
CA ASP A 11 11.69 4.19 -5.20
C ASP A 11 12.23 3.28 -4.08
N ARG A 12 12.45 3.82 -2.87
CA ARG A 12 12.83 3.02 -1.69
C ARG A 12 11.75 2.01 -1.29
N LEU A 13 10.49 2.41 -1.25
CA LEU A 13 9.38 1.50 -0.92
C LEU A 13 9.26 0.38 -1.95
N ASN A 14 9.44 0.70 -3.23
CA ASN A 14 9.43 -0.27 -4.32
C ASN A 14 10.48 -1.36 -4.11
N GLU A 15 11.72 -0.99 -3.78
CA GLU A 15 12.79 -1.96 -3.48
C GLU A 15 12.48 -2.81 -2.25
N GLN A 16 11.96 -2.19 -1.18
CA GLN A 16 11.55 -2.90 0.04
C GLN A 16 10.44 -3.91 -0.23
N ILE A 17 9.42 -3.55 -1.03
CA ILE A 17 8.31 -4.45 -1.38
C ILE A 17 8.82 -5.70 -2.10
N VAL A 18 9.72 -5.54 -3.08
CA VAL A 18 10.28 -6.69 -3.81
C VAL A 18 11.13 -7.58 -2.88
N GLY A 19 11.91 -6.99 -1.99
CA GLY A 19 12.64 -7.74 -0.95
C GLY A 19 11.70 -8.50 -0.01
N ARG A 20 10.59 -7.90 0.41
CA ARG A 20 9.61 -8.58 1.27
C ARG A 20 8.85 -9.70 0.56
N PHE A 21 8.59 -9.58 -0.74
CA PHE A 21 8.09 -10.71 -1.52
C PHE A 21 9.09 -11.88 -1.54
N LYS A 22 10.40 -11.59 -1.53
CA LYS A 22 11.41 -12.64 -1.38
C LYS A 22 11.30 -13.29 -0.01
N ASP A 23 11.19 -12.52 1.06
CA ASP A 23 11.01 -13.06 2.41
C ASP A 23 9.75 -13.95 2.49
N ARG A 24 8.62 -13.51 1.94
CA ARG A 24 7.38 -14.30 1.90
C ARG A 24 7.52 -15.59 1.09
N SER A 25 8.29 -15.58 0.00
CA SER A 25 8.46 -16.75 -0.89
C SER A 25 9.22 -17.91 -0.26
N TRP A 26 9.87 -17.72 0.90
CA TRP A 26 10.53 -18.80 1.63
C TRP A 26 9.54 -19.79 2.24
N PHE A 27 8.34 -19.32 2.59
CA PHE A 27 7.28 -20.15 3.18
C PHE A 27 6.39 -20.76 2.09
N VAL A 28 5.76 -21.89 2.39
CA VAL A 28 4.69 -22.46 1.56
C VAL A 28 3.45 -21.56 1.60
N LEU A 29 2.41 -21.91 0.84
CA LEU A 29 1.20 -21.11 0.73
C LEU A 29 0.52 -20.90 2.10
N ASN A 30 0.42 -21.93 2.93
CA ASN A 30 -0.22 -21.86 4.26
C ASN A 30 -1.65 -21.29 4.18
N GLU A 31 -2.52 -21.94 3.41
CA GLU A 31 -3.88 -21.46 3.14
C GLU A 31 -4.72 -21.20 4.41
N ALA A 32 -4.44 -21.95 5.49
CA ALA A 32 -5.06 -21.75 6.80
C ALA A 32 -4.84 -20.33 7.37
N VAL A 33 -3.74 -19.66 7.01
CA VAL A 33 -3.41 -18.30 7.47
C VAL A 33 -4.44 -17.26 6.97
N TYR A 34 -5.03 -17.49 5.80
CA TYR A 34 -6.00 -16.58 5.17
C TYR A 34 -7.45 -16.99 5.42
N THR A 35 -7.68 -18.18 5.98
CA THR A 35 -9.02 -18.75 6.15
C THR A 35 -9.58 -18.35 7.52
N PRO A 36 -10.70 -17.59 7.58
CA PRO A 36 -11.29 -17.18 8.85
C PRO A 36 -11.61 -18.37 9.75
N GLY A 37 -11.09 -18.36 10.98
CA GLY A 37 -11.33 -19.42 11.97
C GLY A 37 -10.62 -20.75 11.72
N ALA A 38 -9.80 -20.91 10.67
CA ALA A 38 -9.02 -22.13 10.45
C ALA A 38 -7.92 -22.34 11.51
N ILE A 39 -7.37 -21.24 12.02
CA ILE A 39 -6.41 -21.24 13.13
C ILE A 39 -7.10 -20.58 14.33
N PRO A 40 -7.33 -21.31 15.44
CA PRO A 40 -7.99 -20.75 16.61
C PRO A 40 -7.17 -19.62 17.25
N ILE A 41 -7.79 -18.47 17.48
CA ILE A 41 -7.22 -17.34 18.22
C ILE A 41 -8.11 -17.10 19.45
N GLU A 42 -7.51 -17.22 20.63
CA GLU A 42 -8.23 -17.06 21.90
C GLU A 42 -8.88 -15.67 21.98
N GLY A 43 -10.17 -15.65 22.32
CA GLY A 43 -10.95 -14.41 22.44
C GLY A 43 -11.31 -13.71 21.12
N ARG A 44 -10.95 -14.26 19.96
CA ARG A 44 -11.22 -13.65 18.64
C ARG A 44 -11.73 -14.69 17.62
N PRO A 45 -12.96 -15.22 17.80
CA PRO A 45 -13.51 -16.19 16.86
C PRO A 45 -13.78 -15.55 15.49
N GLY A 46 -13.58 -16.32 14.42
CA GLY A 46 -13.99 -15.95 13.06
C GLY A 46 -13.08 -14.97 12.31
N ILE A 47 -11.89 -14.64 12.84
CA ILE A 47 -10.84 -13.89 12.14
C ILE A 47 -9.80 -14.86 11.57
N SER A 48 -9.14 -14.49 10.46
CA SER A 48 -7.97 -15.22 9.95
C SER A 48 -6.69 -14.82 10.70
N LEU A 49 -5.63 -15.65 10.62
CA LEU A 49 -4.35 -15.31 11.25
C LEU A 49 -3.67 -14.12 10.56
N MET A 50 -3.87 -13.95 9.25
CA MET A 50 -3.39 -12.78 8.50
C MET A 50 -4.02 -11.48 8.99
N GLU A 51 -5.35 -11.45 9.16
CA GLU A 51 -6.05 -10.28 9.70
C GLU A 51 -5.60 -9.98 11.13
N TRP A 52 -5.49 -11.00 11.99
CA TRP A 52 -4.98 -10.83 13.35
C TRP A 52 -3.56 -10.25 13.38
N SER A 53 -2.66 -10.75 12.51
CA SER A 53 -1.30 -10.26 12.40
C SER A 53 -1.24 -8.81 11.92
N LEU A 54 -2.06 -8.46 10.93
CA LEU A 54 -2.18 -7.10 10.42
C LEU A 54 -2.68 -6.14 11.51
N GLU A 55 -3.71 -6.50 12.26
CA GLU A 55 -4.18 -5.69 13.38
C GLU A 55 -3.08 -5.47 14.43
N GLY A 56 -2.36 -6.53 14.80
CA GLY A 56 -1.28 -6.46 15.76
C GLY A 56 -0.15 -5.55 15.29
N LEU A 57 0.26 -5.67 14.02
CA LEU A 57 1.30 -4.84 13.42
C LEU A 57 0.89 -3.36 13.39
N GLU A 58 -0.35 -3.06 13.03
CA GLU A 58 -0.82 -1.68 12.99
C GLU A 58 -1.01 -1.07 14.39
N ARG A 59 -1.50 -1.83 15.37
CA ARG A 59 -1.51 -1.39 16.78
C ARG A 59 -0.09 -1.08 17.27
N TYR A 60 0.88 -1.92 16.93
CA TYR A 60 2.28 -1.66 17.25
C TYR A 60 2.78 -0.37 16.58
N HIS A 61 2.55 -0.19 15.28
CA HIS A 61 2.90 1.04 14.58
C HIS A 61 2.22 2.29 15.17
N ALA A 62 0.95 2.20 15.55
CA ALA A 62 0.20 3.25 16.20
C ALA A 62 0.83 3.63 17.55
N SER A 63 1.23 2.65 18.35
CA SER A 63 1.89 2.87 19.64
C SER A 63 3.18 3.70 19.50
N LEU A 64 3.86 3.59 18.35
CA LEU A 64 5.07 4.36 18.03
C LEU A 64 4.78 5.75 17.46
N GLY A 65 3.52 6.16 17.28
CA GLY A 65 3.17 7.44 16.67
C GLY A 65 3.42 7.47 15.16
N ARG A 66 3.34 6.30 14.50
CA ARG A 66 3.50 6.20 13.04
C ARG A 66 2.40 6.97 12.31
N PHE A 67 1.15 6.77 12.71
CA PHE A 67 -0.02 7.36 12.05
C PHE A 67 -0.32 8.82 12.46
N ASP A 68 0.49 9.39 13.36
CA ASP A 68 0.49 10.85 13.58
C ASP A 68 1.17 11.60 12.42
N VAL A 69 2.04 10.90 11.67
CA VAL A 69 2.76 11.45 10.51
C VAL A 69 1.80 11.56 9.32
N PRO A 70 1.63 12.75 8.71
CA PRO A 70 0.62 12.95 7.66
C PRO A 70 0.75 12.04 6.44
N ASP A 71 1.92 11.47 6.16
CA ASP A 71 2.15 10.59 5.02
C ASP A 71 2.05 9.08 5.34
N GLN A 72 1.64 8.75 6.56
CA GLN A 72 1.47 7.37 7.04
C GLN A 72 -0.02 7.10 7.29
N HIS A 73 -0.56 6.10 6.60
CA HIS A 73 -1.97 5.76 6.71
C HIS A 73 -2.17 4.29 7.04
N PRO A 74 -3.04 3.98 8.02
CA PRO A 74 -3.34 2.60 8.38
C PRO A 74 -4.21 1.94 7.30
N LEU A 75 -4.05 0.64 7.14
CA LEU A 75 -4.94 -0.22 6.35
C LEU A 75 -6.18 -0.60 7.17
N MET A 76 -6.08 -0.67 8.50
CA MET A 76 -7.16 -0.95 9.45
C MET A 76 -7.36 0.23 10.42
N PRO A 77 -7.89 1.38 9.95
CA PRO A 77 -8.12 2.55 10.79
C PRO A 77 -8.95 2.26 12.05
N GLU A 78 -9.81 1.25 12.01
CA GLU A 78 -10.67 0.83 13.12
C GLU A 78 -9.92 0.24 14.32
N VAL A 79 -8.67 -0.20 14.16
CA VAL A 79 -7.86 -0.75 15.26
C VAL A 79 -6.81 0.22 15.79
N ILE A 80 -6.76 1.44 15.26
CA ILE A 80 -5.74 2.42 15.60
C ILE A 80 -6.16 3.19 16.85
N GLU A 81 -5.34 3.09 17.88
CA GLU A 81 -5.47 3.89 19.10
C GLU A 81 -4.49 5.08 19.10
N PRO A 82 -4.81 6.18 19.82
CA PRO A 82 -3.90 7.31 19.95
C PRO A 82 -2.54 6.89 20.51
N SER A 83 -1.46 7.37 19.89
CA SER A 83 -0.13 7.06 20.36
C SER A 83 0.13 7.66 21.75
N PRO A 84 0.74 6.89 22.69
CA PRO A 84 1.27 7.46 23.93
C PRO A 84 2.53 8.31 23.67
N VAL A 85 3.18 8.17 22.50
CA VAL A 85 4.38 8.91 22.12
C VAL A 85 3.96 10.22 21.45
N ARG A 86 4.26 11.35 22.10
CA ARG A 86 4.02 12.69 21.51
C ARG A 86 5.20 13.08 20.61
N ARG A 87 4.91 13.44 19.35
CA ARG A 87 5.90 13.99 18.39
C ARG A 87 5.51 15.39 17.97
N ARG A 88 6.50 16.26 17.74
CA ARG A 88 6.31 17.51 16.98
C ARG A 88 6.54 17.19 15.52
N LEU A 89 5.55 17.49 14.68
CA LEU A 89 5.58 17.18 13.26
C LEU A 89 5.35 18.47 12.46
N ASP A 90 6.33 18.83 11.64
CA ASP A 90 6.28 19.99 10.74
C ASP A 90 5.96 19.55 9.30
N LEU A 91 4.93 18.71 9.14
CA LEU A 91 4.46 18.25 7.83
C LEU A 91 3.08 18.83 7.52
N PRO A 92 2.82 19.24 6.26
CA PRO A 92 1.51 19.76 5.87
C PRO A 92 0.46 18.67 6.06
N ARG A 93 -0.64 19.03 6.73
CA ARG A 93 -1.81 18.16 6.84
C ARG A 93 -2.63 18.31 5.56
N LEU A 94 -2.61 17.29 4.73
CA LEU A 94 -3.49 17.21 3.57
C LEU A 94 -4.93 16.90 4.01
N PRO A 95 -5.95 17.28 3.22
CA PRO A 95 -7.30 16.76 3.42
C PRO A 95 -7.27 15.23 3.50
N ALA A 96 -7.93 14.66 4.50
CA ALA A 96 -8.02 13.20 4.63
C ALA A 96 -8.74 12.62 3.41
N ILE A 97 -8.08 11.71 2.70
CA ILE A 97 -8.64 11.03 1.52
C ILE A 97 -9.11 9.67 1.96
N ALA A 98 -10.25 9.24 1.42
CA ALA A 98 -10.65 7.84 1.52
C ALA A 98 -9.49 6.96 0.99
N PRO A 99 -8.94 6.04 1.81
CA PRO A 99 -7.92 5.12 1.34
C PRO A 99 -8.47 4.26 0.20
N PRO A 100 -7.61 3.65 -0.64
CA PRO A 100 -8.04 2.61 -1.56
C PRO A 100 -8.79 1.52 -0.78
N PRO A 101 -9.79 0.84 -1.37
CA PRO A 101 -10.52 -0.20 -0.67
C PRO A 101 -9.58 -1.31 -0.16
N ARG A 102 -9.46 -1.46 1.16
CA ARG A 102 -8.63 -2.49 1.81
C ARG A 102 -8.91 -3.88 1.24
N GLU A 103 -10.18 -4.19 1.04
CA GLU A 103 -10.65 -5.48 0.56
C GLU A 103 -10.13 -5.78 -0.86
N GLN A 104 -9.93 -4.75 -1.68
CA GLN A 104 -9.35 -4.89 -3.01
C GLN A 104 -7.85 -5.23 -2.94
N LEU A 105 -7.11 -4.56 -2.04
CA LEU A 105 -5.69 -4.86 -1.80
C LEU A 105 -5.51 -6.28 -1.28
N ILE A 106 -6.25 -6.67 -0.23
CA ILE A 106 -6.15 -8.02 0.35
C ILE A 106 -6.51 -9.08 -0.70
N ARG A 107 -7.59 -8.88 -1.48
CA ARG A 107 -7.99 -9.81 -2.53
C ARG A 107 -6.93 -9.96 -3.63
N PHE A 108 -6.37 -8.84 -4.09
CA PHE A 108 -5.28 -8.86 -5.07
C PHE A 108 -4.04 -9.55 -4.52
N TYR A 109 -3.67 -9.26 -3.27
CA TYR A 109 -2.53 -9.88 -2.63
C TYR A 109 -2.71 -11.39 -2.49
N VAL A 110 -3.85 -11.86 -1.98
CA VAL A 110 -4.11 -13.30 -1.83
C VAL A 110 -4.15 -14.01 -3.20
N SER A 111 -4.67 -13.37 -4.26
CA SER A 111 -4.76 -13.99 -5.58
C SER A 111 -3.41 -14.23 -6.25
N ILE A 112 -2.36 -13.48 -5.89
CA ILE A 112 -1.00 -13.66 -6.43
C ILE A 112 -0.18 -14.70 -5.66
N LEU A 113 -0.55 -15.05 -4.43
CA LEU A 113 0.23 -15.95 -3.58
C LEU A 113 0.48 -17.35 -4.19
N PRO A 114 -0.48 -18.00 -4.87
CA PRO A 114 -0.23 -19.29 -5.51
C PRO A 114 0.84 -19.26 -6.61
N ARG A 115 1.12 -18.08 -7.17
CA ARG A 115 2.19 -17.87 -8.17
C ARG A 115 3.52 -17.46 -7.54
N LEU A 116 3.49 -17.02 -6.28
CA LEU A 116 4.67 -16.62 -5.50
C LEU A 116 5.23 -17.79 -4.68
N CYS A 117 4.35 -18.58 -4.06
CA CYS A 117 4.69 -19.56 -3.04
C CYS A 117 4.39 -20.99 -3.52
N ARG A 118 5.16 -21.95 -3.01
CA ARG A 118 4.88 -23.38 -3.26
C ARG A 118 3.57 -23.76 -2.55
N PRO A 119 2.73 -24.63 -3.13
CA PRO A 119 1.57 -25.17 -2.42
C PRO A 119 2.04 -25.98 -1.20
N GLY A 120 1.25 -25.97 -0.14
CA GLY A 120 1.56 -26.67 1.09
C GLY A 120 1.02 -25.95 2.31
N ASP A 121 1.08 -26.66 3.44
CA ASP A 121 0.62 -26.20 4.74
C ASP A 121 1.65 -26.65 5.78
N ASP A 122 2.27 -25.67 6.45
CA ASP A 122 3.32 -25.86 7.43
C ASP A 122 3.01 -25.02 8.68
N PRO A 123 2.33 -25.62 9.69
CA PRO A 123 1.97 -24.95 10.92
C PRO A 123 3.15 -24.36 11.70
N HIS A 124 4.38 -24.85 11.48
CA HIS A 124 5.56 -24.33 12.15
C HIS A 124 5.84 -22.87 11.76
N TYR A 125 5.48 -22.46 10.54
CA TYR A 125 5.77 -21.13 9.99
C TYR A 125 4.54 -20.24 9.81
N TYR A 126 3.41 -20.56 10.47
CA TYR A 126 2.20 -19.74 10.36
C TYR A 126 2.42 -18.31 10.88
N GLY A 127 3.16 -18.15 11.97
CA GLY A 127 3.45 -16.83 12.54
C GLY A 127 4.27 -15.95 11.60
N GLU A 128 5.36 -16.51 11.06
CA GLU A 128 6.25 -15.83 10.12
C GLU A 128 5.56 -15.53 8.78
N THR A 129 4.72 -16.46 8.32
CA THR A 129 3.89 -16.25 7.12
C THR A 129 2.95 -15.06 7.32
N ALA A 130 2.16 -15.07 8.39
CA ALA A 130 1.20 -14.03 8.68
C ALA A 130 1.89 -12.67 8.89
N TYR A 131 3.03 -12.62 9.57
CA TYR A 131 3.83 -11.40 9.73
C TYR A 131 4.36 -10.88 8.39
N ALA A 132 4.92 -11.75 7.55
CA ALA A 132 5.43 -11.35 6.23
C ALA A 132 4.31 -10.78 5.35
N ASP A 133 3.11 -11.37 5.40
CA ASP A 133 1.93 -10.86 4.72
C ASP A 133 1.50 -9.50 5.26
N ALA A 134 1.44 -9.32 6.58
CA ALA A 134 1.09 -8.06 7.22
C ALA A 134 2.07 -6.93 6.85
N ASP A 135 3.39 -7.18 6.88
CA ASP A 135 4.40 -6.18 6.48
C ASP A 135 4.26 -5.82 4.99
N LEU A 136 4.01 -6.80 4.12
CA LEU A 136 3.78 -6.56 2.69
C LEU A 136 2.53 -5.70 2.45
N LEU A 137 1.40 -6.06 3.06
CA LEU A 137 0.15 -5.31 2.93
C LEU A 137 0.30 -3.87 3.41
N ALA A 138 0.92 -3.66 4.58
CA ALA A 138 1.17 -2.32 5.12
C ALA A 138 2.06 -1.47 4.19
N ARG A 139 3.09 -2.08 3.60
CA ARG A 139 4.01 -1.39 2.66
C ARG A 139 3.37 -1.06 1.32
N ILE A 140 2.58 -1.98 0.78
CA ILE A 140 1.83 -1.74 -0.45
C ILE A 140 0.82 -0.61 -0.21
N ASN A 141 0.13 -0.62 0.93
CA ASN A 141 -0.77 0.46 1.33
C ASN A 141 -0.04 1.80 1.44
N GLU A 142 1.09 1.86 2.14
CA GLU A 142 1.91 3.08 2.26
C GLU A 142 2.31 3.61 0.88
N ARG A 143 2.80 2.73 0.00
CA ARG A 143 3.20 3.12 -1.36
C ARG A 143 2.05 3.74 -2.13
N ILE A 144 0.85 3.13 -2.07
CA ILE A 144 -0.30 3.59 -2.86
C ILE A 144 -0.78 4.92 -2.28
N TYR A 145 -0.85 5.03 -0.95
CA TYR A 145 -1.31 6.24 -0.28
C TYR A 145 -0.40 7.44 -0.53
N LEU A 146 0.90 7.24 -0.74
CA LEU A 146 1.79 8.33 -1.18
C LEU A 146 1.32 9.03 -2.47
N GLY A 147 0.46 8.41 -3.28
CA GLY A 147 -0.25 9.06 -4.38
C GLY A 147 -0.96 10.35 -3.96
N ALA A 148 -1.46 10.46 -2.73
CA ALA A 148 -2.09 11.66 -2.18
C ALA A 148 -1.14 12.86 -2.23
N PHE A 149 0.09 12.64 -1.75
CA PHE A 149 1.13 13.65 -1.70
C PHE A 149 1.69 13.95 -3.09
N ILE A 150 1.76 12.95 -3.97
CA ILE A 150 2.11 13.13 -5.37
C ILE A 150 1.07 14.04 -6.06
N ALA A 151 -0.22 13.76 -5.90
CA ALA A 151 -1.30 14.54 -6.48
C ALA A 151 -1.31 15.97 -5.93
N HIS A 152 -1.10 16.14 -4.62
CA HIS A 152 -0.93 17.45 -4.02
C HIS A 152 0.24 18.23 -4.64
N SER A 153 1.42 17.60 -4.76
CA SER A 153 2.58 18.25 -5.37
C SER A 153 2.37 18.57 -6.87
N LYS A 154 1.64 17.72 -7.61
CA LYS A 154 1.23 18.01 -9.00
C LYS A 154 0.28 19.20 -9.07
N LEU A 155 -0.70 19.28 -8.17
CA LEU A 155 -1.65 20.40 -8.06
C LEU A 155 -0.97 21.73 -7.74
N GLU A 156 0.01 21.74 -6.82
CA GLU A 156 0.78 22.95 -6.51
C GLU A 156 1.57 23.46 -7.72
N ARG A 157 2.03 22.56 -8.60
CA ARG A 157 2.79 22.90 -9.81
C ARG A 157 1.92 23.30 -10.98
N ASP A 158 0.77 22.65 -11.14
CA ASP A 158 -0.20 22.92 -12.19
C ASP A 158 -1.62 22.92 -11.63
N PRO A 159 -2.10 24.09 -11.14
CA PRO A 159 -3.46 24.23 -10.66
C PRO A 159 -4.54 23.98 -11.73
N ALA A 160 -4.19 24.07 -13.02
CA ALA A 160 -5.14 23.87 -14.11
C ALA A 160 -5.62 22.41 -14.20
N VAL A 161 -4.92 21.46 -13.57
CA VAL A 161 -5.36 20.06 -13.47
C VAL A 161 -6.76 19.92 -12.86
N LEU A 162 -7.19 20.85 -12.00
CA LEU A 162 -8.53 20.86 -11.43
C LEU A 162 -9.63 21.06 -12.48
N GLN A 163 -9.32 21.66 -13.63
CA GLN A 163 -10.28 21.82 -14.74
C GLN A 163 -10.62 20.48 -15.43
N LEU A 164 -9.87 19.41 -15.11
CA LEU A 164 -10.06 18.07 -15.65
C LEU A 164 -10.88 17.16 -14.72
N VAL A 165 -11.20 17.56 -13.47
CA VAL A 165 -11.86 16.67 -12.49
C VAL A 165 -13.23 16.14 -12.92
N GLY A 166 -13.94 16.89 -13.77
CA GLY A 166 -15.20 16.46 -14.40
C GLY A 166 -15.02 15.55 -15.64
N ARG A 167 -13.78 15.24 -16.03
CA ARG A 167 -13.40 14.41 -17.17
C ARG A 167 -12.38 13.35 -16.72
N PRO A 168 -12.81 12.25 -16.08
CA PRO A 168 -11.92 11.28 -15.43
C PRO A 168 -10.82 10.73 -16.34
N ASP A 169 -11.12 10.37 -17.59
CA ASP A 169 -10.13 9.83 -18.52
C ASP A 169 -9.06 10.85 -18.90
N ALA A 170 -9.46 12.10 -19.12
CA ALA A 170 -8.53 13.20 -19.42
C ALA A 170 -7.66 13.52 -18.21
N LEU A 171 -8.24 13.50 -17.00
CA LEU A 171 -7.50 13.68 -15.76
C LEU A 171 -6.46 12.55 -15.56
N ARG A 172 -6.87 11.29 -15.75
CA ARG A 172 -5.94 10.15 -15.69
C ARG A 172 -4.79 10.34 -16.67
N ALA A 173 -5.09 10.66 -17.94
CA ALA A 173 -4.08 10.87 -18.96
C ALA A 173 -3.09 11.99 -18.59
N ALA A 174 -3.58 13.10 -18.03
CA ALA A 174 -2.75 14.22 -17.59
C ALA A 174 -1.86 13.87 -16.37
N LEU A 175 -2.31 12.97 -15.49
CA LEU A 175 -1.57 12.56 -14.31
C LEU A 175 -0.48 11.51 -14.60
N ARG A 176 -0.59 10.78 -15.71
CA ARG A 176 0.36 9.70 -16.03
C ARG A 176 1.74 10.21 -16.42
N ASP A 177 2.75 9.45 -15.99
CA ASP A 177 4.13 9.61 -16.43
C ASP A 177 4.58 8.24 -16.95
N LEU A 178 4.22 7.95 -18.22
CA LEU A 178 4.44 6.65 -18.85
C LEU A 178 5.92 6.24 -18.81
N GLN A 179 6.84 7.20 -18.91
CA GLN A 179 8.27 6.95 -18.84
C GLN A 179 8.69 6.53 -17.42
N ARG A 180 8.17 7.19 -16.38
CA ARG A 180 8.42 6.78 -14.99
C ARG A 180 7.78 5.43 -14.68
N GLU A 181 6.54 5.22 -15.09
CA GLU A 181 5.81 3.95 -14.88
C GLU A 181 6.58 2.77 -15.49
N ALA A 182 7.05 2.92 -16.74
CA ALA A 182 7.87 1.91 -17.40
C ALA A 182 9.18 1.64 -16.64
N ARG A 183 9.87 2.69 -16.16
CA ARG A 183 11.10 2.54 -15.35
C ARG A 183 10.84 1.83 -14.03
N VAL A 184 9.73 2.13 -13.34
CA VAL A 184 9.36 1.48 -12.08
C VAL A 184 9.13 -0.02 -12.31
N VAL A 185 8.38 -0.39 -13.35
CA VAL A 185 8.13 -1.79 -13.69
C VAL A 185 9.43 -2.50 -14.09
N ALA A 186 10.28 -1.87 -14.91
CA ALA A 186 11.58 -2.45 -15.30
C ALA A 186 12.47 -2.72 -14.09
N ARG A 187 12.62 -1.76 -13.18
CA ARG A 187 13.40 -1.94 -11.95
C ARG A 187 12.84 -3.05 -11.06
N ALA A 188 11.51 -3.17 -10.95
CA ALA A 188 10.88 -4.25 -10.21
C ALA A 188 11.19 -5.62 -10.84
N ARG A 189 11.22 -5.73 -12.17
CA ARG A 189 11.64 -6.95 -12.88
C ARG A 189 13.09 -7.30 -12.58
N ASP A 190 13.99 -6.33 -12.69
CA ASP A 190 15.42 -6.54 -12.45
C ASP A 190 15.68 -6.97 -10.99
N ALA A 191 14.98 -6.34 -10.04
CA ALA A 191 15.05 -6.71 -8.62
C ALA A 191 14.49 -8.12 -8.37
N ALA A 192 13.37 -8.48 -9.01
CA ALA A 192 12.78 -9.81 -8.93
C ALA A 192 13.79 -10.88 -9.38
N GLN A 193 14.44 -10.66 -10.52
CA GLN A 193 15.45 -11.57 -11.06
C GLN A 193 16.62 -11.77 -10.09
N ARG A 194 17.12 -10.70 -9.45
CA ARG A 194 18.18 -10.80 -8.44
C ARG A 194 17.77 -11.64 -7.22
N TYR A 195 16.50 -11.63 -6.85
CA TYR A 195 15.97 -12.46 -5.76
C TYR A 195 15.47 -13.84 -6.18
N ALA A 196 15.64 -14.21 -7.46
CA ALA A 196 15.08 -15.42 -8.05
C ALA A 196 13.55 -15.52 -7.90
N LEU A 197 12.85 -14.38 -8.06
CA LEU A 197 11.40 -14.29 -8.15
C LEU A 197 10.95 -14.15 -9.60
N SER A 198 9.68 -14.43 -9.87
CA SER A 198 9.08 -14.22 -11.19
C SER A 198 9.05 -12.72 -11.55
N ALA A 199 9.80 -12.34 -12.59
CA ALA A 199 9.81 -10.97 -13.12
C ALA A 199 8.44 -10.55 -13.66
N ASP A 200 7.67 -11.48 -14.24
CA ASP A 200 6.33 -11.19 -14.76
C ASP A 200 5.33 -10.97 -13.64
N LEU A 201 5.42 -11.77 -12.57
CA LEU A 201 4.60 -11.55 -11.37
C LEU A 201 4.90 -10.19 -10.74
N MET A 202 6.18 -9.85 -10.54
CA MET A 202 6.52 -8.54 -9.98
C MET A 202 6.12 -7.39 -10.91
N ALA A 203 6.22 -7.56 -12.22
CA ALA A 203 5.71 -6.55 -13.16
C ALA A 203 4.20 -6.34 -13.03
N GLU A 204 3.42 -7.41 -12.88
CA GLU A 204 1.97 -7.35 -12.64
C GLU A 204 1.63 -6.63 -11.34
N VAL A 205 2.28 -7.00 -10.23
CA VAL A 205 2.11 -6.34 -8.92
C VAL A 205 2.39 -4.85 -9.00
N PHE A 206 3.47 -4.45 -9.68
CA PHE A 206 3.83 -3.05 -9.81
C PHE A 206 2.91 -2.26 -10.72
N ARG A 207 2.42 -2.86 -11.83
CA ARG A 207 1.37 -2.24 -12.66
C ARG A 207 0.09 -2.05 -11.88
N TRP A 208 -0.35 -3.06 -11.13
CA TRP A 208 -1.54 -2.96 -10.29
C TRP A 208 -1.39 -1.82 -9.27
N MET A 209 -0.27 -1.76 -8.54
CA MET A 209 -0.03 -0.65 -7.59
C MET A 209 0.01 0.73 -8.27
N ILE A 210 0.55 0.84 -9.49
CA ILE A 210 0.55 2.09 -10.27
C ILE A 210 -0.89 2.52 -10.57
N GLU A 211 -1.74 1.62 -11.05
CA GLU A 211 -3.14 1.93 -11.33
C GLU A 211 -3.89 2.33 -10.06
N GLN A 212 -3.67 1.64 -8.93
CA GLN A 212 -4.27 2.02 -7.64
C GLN A 212 -3.77 3.38 -7.14
N THR A 213 -2.50 3.71 -7.40
CA THR A 213 -1.95 5.03 -7.07
C THR A 213 -2.66 6.10 -7.91
N LEU A 214 -2.86 5.86 -9.21
CA LEU A 214 -3.53 6.78 -10.11
C LEU A 214 -5.01 6.98 -9.75
N ASP A 215 -5.73 5.91 -9.39
CA ASP A 215 -7.10 5.97 -8.87
C ASP A 215 -7.17 6.89 -7.65
N LEU A 216 -6.23 6.73 -6.70
CA LEU A 216 -6.14 7.56 -5.51
C LEU A 216 -5.83 9.03 -5.85
N GLU A 217 -4.92 9.29 -6.79
CA GLU A 217 -4.60 10.66 -7.24
C GLU A 217 -5.84 11.35 -7.84
N VAL A 218 -6.65 10.64 -8.63
CA VAL A 218 -7.91 11.16 -9.18
C VAL A 218 -8.91 11.48 -8.07
N CYS A 219 -9.14 10.54 -7.14
CA CYS A 219 -10.04 10.73 -6.01
C CYS A 219 -9.63 11.93 -5.16
N PHE A 220 -8.34 12.11 -4.89
CA PHE A 220 -7.81 13.27 -4.17
C PHE A 220 -8.20 14.58 -4.84
N LEU A 221 -7.92 14.73 -6.13
CA LEU A 221 -8.16 15.98 -6.86
C LEU A 221 -9.65 16.30 -6.96
N GLN A 222 -10.49 15.28 -7.14
CA GLN A 222 -11.94 15.43 -7.11
C GLN A 222 -12.45 15.92 -5.75
N GLN A 223 -11.91 15.36 -4.66
CA GLN A 223 -12.25 15.79 -3.31
C GLN A 223 -11.80 17.23 -3.03
N VAL A 224 -10.58 17.60 -3.43
CA VAL A 224 -10.06 18.97 -3.29
C VAL A 224 -10.93 19.96 -4.07
N ALA A 225 -11.29 19.65 -5.32
CA ALA A 225 -12.18 20.50 -6.12
C ALA A 225 -13.56 20.68 -5.47
N ALA A 226 -14.14 19.60 -4.92
CA ALA A 226 -15.42 19.68 -4.23
C ALA A 226 -15.35 20.56 -2.97
N LEU A 227 -14.25 20.52 -2.21
CA LEU A 227 -14.04 21.41 -1.07
C LEU A 227 -13.91 22.88 -1.47
N GLN A 228 -13.19 23.17 -2.56
CA GLN A 228 -13.03 24.55 -3.08
C GLN A 228 -14.34 25.13 -3.65
N SER A 229 -15.22 24.30 -4.21
CA SER A 229 -16.54 24.75 -4.68
C SER A 229 -17.53 25.10 -3.57
N ARG A 230 -17.24 24.68 -2.32
CA ARG A 230 -18.10 24.91 -1.14
C ARG A 230 -17.64 26.08 -0.27
N SER A 231 -16.44 26.61 -0.51
CA SER A 231 -15.87 27.80 0.16
C SER A 231 -16.14 29.06 -0.64
#